data_AF-A0A3N0WMV7-F1
#
_entry.id   AF-A0A3N0WMV7-F1
#
_cell.length_a   1.000
_cell.length_b   1.000
_cell.length_c   1.000
_cell.angle_alpha   90.00
_cell.angle_beta   90.00
_cell.angle_gamma   90.00
#
_symmetry.space_group_name_H-M   'P 1'
#
loop_
_entity.id
_entity.type
_entity.pdbx_description
1 polymer ?
#
loop_
_entity_poly.entity_id
_entity_poly.type
_entity_poly.pdbx_seq_one_letter_code
_entity_poly.pdbx_strand_id
1 'polypeptide(L)'
;MKNIAALALISSIALVSCKKETAKITKVDPKTGKTVTVEVPADSVAKVAENPAIRDSAGIVTQSFKLEKGKTYPLTTYQRDVKTMTDPQGKSITATSESTDEMNFTVDDIKGNVYDMTLNLVAKRSSQSAQGKTIVVDTKLPIPKEDELKMIWNVNRALTGNKLAMKMDNKGNVLSITGFDAVYTKVSNAVGTIIKDANEKASVVASLKESFNEKVLKDQFNKNLTILPKKGVKVGEKWTTSENADPSGSVKVTSNYVLKSLGNGTAEIAVTGGIPKKTEKKAQGPITHSLSSELVQNGTIKFDENTGWITNQNINVKTTQIETISDGKQSQSMKSVSNSSVMVNPSAK
;
A
#
# COMPACT_ATOMS: atom_id res chain seq x y z
N MET A 1 37.27 17.40 -13.00
CA MET A 1 36.56 18.64 -13.39
C MET A 1 35.08 18.44 -13.12
N LYS A 2 34.49 19.24 -12.23
CA LYS A 2 33.11 19.11 -11.76
C LYS A 2 32.23 20.02 -12.62
N ASN A 3 31.25 19.45 -13.33
CA ASN A 3 30.23 20.22 -14.02
C ASN A 3 28.99 20.30 -13.13
N ILE A 4 28.79 21.48 -12.56
CA ILE A 4 27.54 21.93 -11.93
C ILE A 4 26.73 22.61 -13.04
N ALA A 5 25.56 22.06 -13.33
CA ALA A 5 24.54 22.67 -14.18
C ALA A 5 23.19 22.11 -13.69
N ALA A 6 22.10 22.84 -13.54
CA ALA A 6 21.83 24.26 -13.49
C ALA A 6 20.47 24.33 -12.77
N LEU A 7 20.37 25.03 -11.64
CA LEU A 7 19.08 25.36 -11.03
C LEU A 7 18.79 26.79 -11.43
N ALA A 8 17.94 26.93 -12.45
CA ALA A 8 17.49 28.21 -12.97
C ALA A 8 16.81 29.00 -11.84
N LEU A 9 17.48 30.09 -11.46
CA LEU A 9 16.93 31.21 -10.73
C LEU A 9 15.78 31.81 -11.56
N ILE A 10 14.55 31.58 -11.12
CA ILE A 10 13.45 32.50 -11.44
C ILE A 10 13.41 33.52 -10.31
N SER A 11 14.26 34.52 -10.44
CA SER A 11 14.30 35.70 -9.58
C SER A 11 14.05 36.93 -10.42
N SER A 12 12.77 37.24 -10.65
CA SER A 12 12.35 38.55 -11.18
C SER A 12 10.84 38.75 -11.00
N ILE A 13 10.43 39.14 -9.79
CA ILE A 13 9.29 40.05 -9.63
C ILE A 13 9.74 41.15 -8.67
N ALA A 14 9.75 42.37 -9.21
CA ALA A 14 10.09 43.59 -8.51
C ALA A 14 9.02 43.94 -7.44
N LEU A 15 9.54 44.37 -6.29
CA LEU A 15 8.97 45.22 -5.25
C LEU A 15 7.49 45.62 -5.39
N VAL A 16 6.63 44.93 -4.64
CA VAL A 16 5.50 45.57 -3.96
C VAL A 16 5.73 45.39 -2.46
N SER A 17 5.86 46.52 -1.77
CA SER A 17 6.07 46.66 -0.33
C SER A 17 4.85 46.19 0.48
N CYS A 18 4.62 44.88 0.55
CA CYS A 18 3.89 44.25 1.64
C CYS A 18 4.90 43.44 2.46
N LYS A 19 5.14 43.82 3.72
CA LYS A 19 5.79 42.94 4.71
C LYS A 19 4.86 41.73 4.94
N LYS A 20 4.82 40.80 4.00
CA LYS A 20 4.23 39.48 4.25
C LYS A 20 5.19 38.76 5.19
N GLU A 21 4.67 38.26 6.31
CA GLU A 21 5.43 37.39 7.19
C GLU A 21 6.02 36.24 6.36
N THR A 22 7.29 35.93 6.60
CA THR A 22 8.02 34.85 5.93
C THR A 22 8.28 33.73 6.91
N ALA A 23 8.10 32.48 6.48
CA ALA A 23 8.43 31.28 7.24
C ALA A 23 9.67 30.59 6.65
N LYS A 24 10.46 29.95 7.51
CA LYS A 24 11.65 29.18 7.11
C LYS A 24 11.30 27.71 6.96
N ILE A 25 11.48 27.16 5.75
CA ILE A 25 11.38 25.72 5.50
C ILE A 25 12.77 25.13 5.47
N THR A 26 12.99 24.10 6.28
CA THR A 26 14.25 23.36 6.33
C THR A 26 14.08 22.03 5.60
N LYS A 27 14.87 21.78 4.54
CA LYS A 27 14.90 20.50 3.82
C LYS A 27 16.29 19.87 3.93
N VAL A 28 16.35 18.57 4.14
CA VAL A 28 17.61 17.81 4.12
C VAL A 28 17.78 17.19 2.74
N ASP A 29 18.91 17.45 2.09
CA ASP A 29 19.27 16.80 0.84
C ASP A 29 19.45 15.29 1.09
N PRO A 30 18.66 14.43 0.43
CA PRO A 30 18.65 13.02 0.77
C PRO A 30 19.85 12.22 0.26
N LYS A 31 20.70 12.78 -0.59
CA LYS A 31 21.91 12.12 -1.10
C LYS A 31 23.15 12.53 -0.31
N THR A 32 23.17 13.76 0.20
CA THR A 32 24.35 14.36 0.84
C THR A 32 24.17 14.64 2.33
N GLY A 33 22.95 14.57 2.85
CA GLY A 33 22.62 14.89 4.25
C GLY A 33 22.73 16.37 4.58
N LYS A 34 22.97 17.25 3.59
CA LYS A 34 23.11 18.70 3.81
C LYS A 34 21.75 19.36 3.97
N THR A 35 21.64 20.21 4.96
CA THR A 35 20.43 20.99 5.23
C THR A 35 20.40 22.26 4.39
N VAL A 36 19.29 22.51 3.70
CA VAL A 36 18.99 23.74 2.96
C VAL A 36 17.79 24.41 3.61
N THR A 37 17.94 25.68 4.00
CA THR A 37 16.86 26.50 4.56
C THR A 37 16.42 27.50 3.51
N VAL A 38 15.11 27.57 3.25
CA VAL A 38 14.51 28.50 2.27
C VAL A 38 13.45 29.34 2.98
N GLU A 39 13.47 30.65 2.77
CA GLU A 39 12.42 31.57 3.22
C GLU A 39 11.30 31.61 2.18
N VAL A 40 10.07 31.39 2.64
CA VAL A 40 8.86 31.44 1.82
C VAL A 40 7.79 32.30 2.51
N PRO A 41 6.77 32.81 1.78
CA PRO A 41 5.63 33.48 2.40
C PRO A 41 4.96 32.58 3.46
N ALA A 42 4.63 33.12 4.64
CA ALA A 42 4.09 32.34 5.75
C ALA A 42 2.74 31.68 5.44
N ASP A 43 1.94 32.28 4.55
CA ASP A 43 0.68 31.75 4.01
C ASP A 43 0.88 30.51 3.11
N SER A 44 2.12 30.23 2.67
CA SER A 44 2.45 29.04 1.87
C SER A 44 2.90 27.82 2.69
N VAL A 45 3.00 27.96 4.02
CA VAL A 45 3.41 26.88 4.93
C VAL A 45 2.17 26.30 5.61
N ALA A 46 1.99 24.98 5.52
CA ALA A 46 0.92 24.31 6.25
C ALA A 46 1.14 24.50 7.75
N LYS A 47 0.07 24.87 8.46
CA LYS A 47 0.10 25.03 9.92
C LYS A 47 0.28 23.66 10.56
N VAL A 48 1.42 23.47 11.21
CA VAL A 48 1.70 22.30 12.06
C VAL A 48 1.30 22.67 13.48
N ALA A 49 0.54 21.80 14.15
CA ALA A 49 0.17 21.97 15.54
C ALA A 49 1.42 21.96 16.43
N GLU A 50 1.39 22.68 17.56
CA GLU A 50 2.50 22.75 18.52
C GLU A 50 2.91 21.37 19.07
N ASN A 51 1.95 20.45 19.12
CA ASN A 51 2.17 19.04 19.43
C ASN A 51 1.55 18.22 18.28
N PRO A 52 2.30 17.92 17.21
CA PRO A 52 1.79 17.09 16.11
C PRO A 52 1.74 15.60 16.50
N ALA A 53 1.07 14.78 15.71
CA ALA A 53 1.02 13.33 15.90
C ALA A 53 2.34 12.66 15.48
N ILE A 54 2.99 13.19 14.44
CA ILE A 54 4.37 12.87 14.10
C ILE A 54 5.23 14.01 14.60
N ARG A 55 5.94 13.77 15.70
CA ARG A 55 6.66 14.81 16.43
C ARG A 55 8.14 14.49 16.51
N ASP A 56 8.94 15.53 16.33
CA ASP A 56 10.34 15.55 16.71
C ASP A 56 10.44 15.99 18.18
N SER A 57 11.07 15.15 19.01
CA SER A 57 11.52 15.53 20.34
C SER A 57 13.01 15.30 20.45
N ALA A 58 13.79 16.38 20.57
CA ALA A 58 15.25 16.36 20.67
C ALA A 58 15.96 15.62 19.49
N GLY A 59 15.43 15.76 18.28
CA GLY A 59 15.91 15.12 17.06
C GLY A 59 15.34 13.73 16.82
N ILE A 60 14.51 13.19 17.72
CA ILE A 60 13.93 11.85 17.61
C ILE A 60 12.47 11.96 17.19
N VAL A 61 12.19 11.52 15.98
CA VAL A 61 10.85 11.54 15.37
C VAL A 61 10.10 10.26 15.73
N THR A 62 8.90 10.43 16.31
CA THR A 62 8.01 9.32 16.68
C THR A 62 6.64 9.49 16.03
N GLN A 63 5.96 8.38 15.75
CA GLN A 63 4.60 8.37 15.23
C GLN A 63 3.60 8.05 16.33
N SER A 64 2.53 8.83 16.35
CA SER A 64 1.28 8.55 17.05
C SER A 64 0.12 8.93 16.13
N PHE A 65 -1.10 8.78 16.62
CA PHE A 65 -2.30 9.26 15.96
C PHE A 65 -2.96 10.33 16.83
N LYS A 66 -3.51 11.35 16.18
CA LYS A 66 -4.34 12.39 16.78
C LYS A 66 -5.58 12.57 15.93
N LEU A 67 -6.42 11.54 15.98
CA LEU A 67 -7.68 11.53 15.26
C LEU A 67 -8.76 12.25 16.07
N GLU A 68 -9.68 12.91 15.37
CA GLU A 68 -10.75 13.70 16.00
C GLU A 68 -12.08 12.96 15.89
N LYS A 69 -12.85 12.97 17.00
CA LYS A 69 -14.21 12.44 17.03
C LYS A 69 -15.08 13.09 15.95
N GLY A 70 -15.85 12.27 15.24
CA GLY A 70 -16.72 12.67 14.13
C GLY A 70 -16.00 12.90 12.80
N LYS A 71 -14.66 12.89 12.75
CA LYS A 71 -13.94 12.99 11.47
C LYS A 71 -13.87 11.63 10.78
N THR A 72 -13.82 11.69 9.45
CA THR A 72 -13.65 10.53 8.58
C THR A 72 -12.33 10.64 7.83
N TYR A 73 -11.54 9.58 7.87
CA TYR A 73 -10.23 9.49 7.26
C TYR A 73 -10.27 8.50 6.09
N PRO A 74 -9.96 8.91 4.86
CA PRO A 74 -10.01 8.03 3.70
C PRO A 74 -8.82 7.08 3.65
N LEU A 75 -9.06 5.90 3.09
CA LEU A 75 -8.04 4.93 2.74
C LEU A 75 -8.44 4.24 1.43
N THR A 76 -8.03 4.84 0.32
CA THR A 76 -8.19 4.24 -1.01
C THR A 76 -6.90 3.55 -1.39
N THR A 77 -6.92 2.23 -1.53
CA THR A 77 -5.79 1.49 -2.08
C THR A 77 -5.96 1.31 -3.57
N TYR A 78 -4.87 1.38 -4.31
CA TYR A 78 -4.84 1.09 -5.72
C TYR A 78 -3.63 0.23 -6.03
N GLN A 79 -3.84 -0.85 -6.76
CA GLN A 79 -2.79 -1.72 -7.24
C GLN A 79 -2.91 -1.87 -8.75
N ARG A 80 -1.79 -1.78 -9.45
CA ARG A 80 -1.65 -2.14 -10.86
C ARG A 80 -0.53 -3.14 -10.98
N ASP A 81 -0.78 -4.28 -11.58
CA ASP A 81 0.23 -5.27 -11.89
C ASP A 81 0.29 -5.51 -13.40
N VAL A 82 1.48 -5.40 -13.97
CA VAL A 82 1.76 -5.74 -15.36
C VAL A 82 2.66 -6.96 -15.38
N LYS A 83 2.09 -8.11 -15.72
CA LYS A 83 2.78 -9.40 -15.75
C LYS A 83 3.05 -9.83 -17.18
N THR A 84 4.32 -10.03 -17.50
CA THR A 84 4.77 -10.63 -18.75
C THR A 84 5.27 -12.04 -18.47
N MET A 85 4.75 -13.03 -19.21
CA MET A 85 5.23 -14.41 -19.19
C MET A 85 5.87 -14.73 -20.54
N THR A 86 7.05 -15.34 -20.52
CA THR A 86 7.80 -15.78 -21.69
C THR A 86 7.97 -17.29 -21.61
N ASP A 87 7.49 -18.00 -22.62
CA ASP A 87 7.58 -19.46 -22.72
C ASP A 87 8.99 -19.93 -23.16
N PRO A 88 9.29 -21.24 -23.12
CA PRO A 88 10.59 -21.77 -23.54
C PRO A 88 10.96 -21.50 -25.01
N GLN A 89 9.97 -21.19 -25.87
CA GLN A 89 10.17 -20.83 -27.27
C GLN A 89 10.42 -19.33 -27.46
N GLY A 90 10.41 -18.54 -26.37
CA GLY A 90 10.63 -17.10 -26.38
C GLY A 90 9.39 -16.27 -26.68
N LYS A 91 8.22 -16.88 -26.88
CA LYS A 91 6.97 -16.17 -27.11
C LYS A 91 6.47 -15.60 -25.78
N SER A 92 6.05 -14.34 -25.82
CA SER A 92 5.63 -13.61 -24.62
C SER A 92 4.16 -13.21 -24.65
N ILE A 93 3.50 -13.29 -23.50
CA ILE A 93 2.14 -12.78 -23.27
C ILE A 93 2.19 -11.81 -22.11
N THR A 94 1.56 -10.64 -22.26
CA THR A 94 1.43 -9.64 -21.20
C THR A 94 -0.02 -9.48 -20.80
N ALA A 95 -0.27 -9.47 -19.49
CA ALA A 95 -1.54 -9.17 -18.87
C ALA A 95 -1.36 -8.01 -17.87
N THR A 96 -2.35 -7.13 -17.79
CA THR A 96 -2.43 -6.08 -16.78
C THR A 96 -3.63 -6.36 -15.89
N SER A 97 -3.45 -6.34 -14.58
CA SER A 97 -4.55 -6.33 -13.61
C SER A 97 -4.49 -5.07 -12.77
N GLU A 98 -5.62 -4.43 -12.55
CA GLU A 98 -5.75 -3.30 -11.64
C GLU A 98 -6.84 -3.60 -10.60
N SER A 99 -6.62 -3.16 -9.38
CA SER A 99 -7.64 -3.14 -8.33
C SER A 99 -7.63 -1.80 -7.59
N THR A 100 -8.81 -1.32 -7.23
CA THR A 100 -9.01 -0.19 -6.34
C THR A 100 -9.97 -0.63 -5.25
N ASP A 101 -9.57 -0.46 -3.99
CA ASP A 101 -10.45 -0.63 -2.83
C ASP A 101 -10.59 0.72 -2.13
N GLU A 102 -11.82 1.19 -2.01
CA GLU A 102 -12.14 2.43 -1.32
C GLU A 102 -12.71 2.13 0.05
N MET A 103 -12.02 2.60 1.08
CA MET A 103 -12.45 2.50 2.46
C MET A 103 -12.40 3.88 3.12
N ASN A 104 -13.17 4.04 4.18
CA ASN A 104 -13.02 5.17 5.07
C ASN A 104 -13.18 4.76 6.54
N PHE A 105 -12.56 5.53 7.40
CA PHE A 105 -12.51 5.30 8.85
C PHE A 105 -13.13 6.49 9.55
N THR A 106 -14.30 6.32 10.15
CA THR A 106 -14.94 7.35 10.96
C THR A 106 -14.60 7.14 12.42
N VAL A 107 -14.15 8.19 13.12
CA VAL A 107 -13.92 8.13 14.57
C VAL A 107 -15.25 8.37 15.26
N ASP A 108 -15.83 7.33 15.84
CA ASP A 108 -17.13 7.43 16.51
C ASP A 108 -16.97 8.00 17.92
N ASP A 109 -15.93 7.57 18.63
CA ASP A 109 -15.63 8.03 19.99
C ASP A 109 -14.14 7.88 20.36
N ILE A 110 -13.73 8.56 21.44
CA ILE A 110 -12.36 8.48 21.97
C ILE A 110 -12.44 8.24 23.48
N LYS A 111 -11.97 7.07 23.92
CA LYS A 111 -11.96 6.67 25.34
C LYS A 111 -10.53 6.53 25.82
N GLY A 112 -10.04 7.55 26.52
CA GLY A 112 -8.63 7.64 26.89
C GLY A 112 -7.74 7.65 25.63
N ASN A 113 -6.90 6.62 25.47
CA ASN A 113 -6.01 6.47 24.31
C ASN A 113 -6.54 5.53 23.23
N VAL A 114 -7.83 5.13 23.30
CA VAL A 114 -8.45 4.21 22.34
C VAL A 114 -9.50 4.94 21.51
N TYR A 115 -9.36 4.83 20.19
CA TYR A 115 -10.36 5.23 19.22
C TYR A 115 -11.37 4.09 19.03
N ASP A 116 -12.65 4.38 19.24
CA ASP A 116 -13.74 3.56 18.73
C ASP A 116 -14.07 4.10 17.32
N MET A 117 -13.96 3.26 16.30
CA MET A 117 -14.03 3.68 14.89
C MET A 117 -14.94 2.77 14.08
N THR A 118 -15.56 3.33 13.05
CA THR A 118 -16.27 2.59 12.01
C THR A 118 -15.43 2.54 10.75
N LEU A 119 -15.09 1.33 10.30
CA LEU A 119 -14.52 1.07 8.98
C LEU A 119 -15.67 0.83 7.98
N ASN A 120 -15.80 1.72 7.00
CA ASN A 120 -16.77 1.58 5.92
C ASN A 120 -16.07 1.07 4.65
N LEU A 121 -16.57 -0.06 4.11
CA LEU A 121 -16.15 -0.57 2.81
C LEU A 121 -16.97 0.13 1.72
N VAL A 122 -16.40 1.12 1.03
CA VAL A 122 -17.17 2.04 0.19
C VAL A 122 -17.39 1.46 -1.20
N ALA A 123 -16.31 1.07 -1.87
CA ALA A 123 -16.37 0.61 -3.25
C ALA A 123 -15.17 -0.29 -3.57
N LYS A 124 -15.37 -1.14 -4.58
CA LYS A 124 -14.34 -1.97 -5.17
C LYS A 124 -14.43 -1.88 -6.69
N ARG A 125 -13.27 -1.72 -7.32
CA ARG A 125 -13.09 -1.81 -8.77
C ARG A 125 -11.97 -2.79 -9.05
N SER A 126 -12.14 -3.64 -10.05
CA SER A 126 -11.09 -4.47 -10.62
C SER A 126 -11.15 -4.43 -12.14
N SER A 127 -10.00 -4.40 -12.80
CA SER A 127 -9.91 -4.59 -14.24
C SER A 127 -8.80 -5.55 -14.61
N GLN A 128 -9.01 -6.32 -15.67
CA GLN A 128 -8.01 -7.21 -16.24
C GLN A 128 -7.96 -6.98 -17.75
N SER A 129 -6.76 -6.79 -18.28
CA SER A 129 -6.52 -6.54 -19.70
C SER A 129 -5.47 -7.51 -20.22
N ALA A 130 -5.81 -8.29 -21.24
CA ALA A 130 -4.90 -9.21 -21.91
C ALA A 130 -5.29 -9.38 -23.38
N GLN A 131 -4.31 -9.47 -24.28
CA GLN A 131 -4.53 -9.73 -25.72
C GLN A 131 -5.57 -8.79 -26.37
N GLY A 132 -5.58 -7.51 -25.98
CA GLY A 132 -6.49 -6.50 -26.52
C GLY A 132 -7.91 -6.53 -25.94
N LYS A 133 -8.25 -7.48 -25.07
CA LYS A 133 -9.53 -7.51 -24.34
C LYS A 133 -9.35 -6.93 -22.94
N THR A 134 -10.32 -6.14 -22.49
CA THR A 134 -10.36 -5.59 -21.12
C THR A 134 -11.69 -5.93 -20.49
N ILE A 135 -11.64 -6.49 -19.30
CA ILE A 135 -12.78 -6.78 -18.43
C ILE A 135 -12.70 -5.83 -17.24
N VAL A 136 -13.83 -5.23 -16.87
CA VAL A 136 -13.93 -4.33 -15.72
C VAL A 136 -15.13 -4.73 -14.88
N VAL A 137 -14.92 -4.80 -13.57
CA VAL A 137 -16.00 -4.93 -12.58
C VAL A 137 -15.85 -3.79 -11.60
N ASP A 138 -16.88 -2.96 -11.48
CA ASP A 138 -16.90 -1.80 -10.60
C ASP A 138 -18.24 -1.74 -9.84
N THR A 139 -18.17 -1.79 -8.52
CA THR A 139 -19.35 -1.71 -7.64
C THR A 139 -20.07 -0.37 -7.67
N LYS A 140 -19.48 0.69 -8.24
CA LYS A 140 -20.13 1.99 -8.49
C LYS A 140 -20.90 2.02 -9.81
N LEU A 141 -20.64 1.08 -10.71
CA LEU A 141 -21.32 0.97 -11.99
C LEU A 141 -22.49 -0.03 -11.91
N PRO A 142 -23.45 0.04 -12.86
CA PRO A 142 -24.49 -0.97 -12.98
C PRO A 142 -23.93 -2.38 -13.11
N ILE A 143 -24.72 -3.37 -12.69
CA ILE A 143 -24.37 -4.79 -12.80
C ILE A 143 -24.01 -5.15 -14.26
N PRO A 144 -22.89 -5.88 -14.51
CA PRO A 144 -22.51 -6.35 -15.84
C PRO A 144 -23.58 -7.25 -16.50
N LYS A 145 -23.51 -7.41 -17.83
CA LYS A 145 -24.47 -8.27 -18.57
C LYS A 145 -24.03 -9.72 -18.62
N GLU A 146 -22.73 -9.96 -18.58
CA GLU A 146 -22.08 -11.26 -18.65
C GLU A 146 -22.18 -11.99 -17.31
N ASP A 147 -22.64 -13.24 -17.29
CA ASP A 147 -23.00 -13.94 -16.06
C ASP A 147 -21.81 -14.15 -15.10
N GLU A 148 -20.62 -14.44 -15.62
CA GLU A 148 -19.39 -14.55 -14.81
C GLU A 148 -19.05 -13.21 -14.13
N LEU A 149 -19.23 -12.09 -14.83
CA LEU A 149 -18.96 -10.76 -14.29
C LEU A 149 -20.04 -10.31 -13.32
N LYS A 150 -21.30 -10.73 -13.53
CA LYS A 150 -22.40 -10.52 -12.56
C LYS A 150 -22.07 -11.14 -11.22
N MET A 151 -21.53 -12.37 -11.21
CA MET A 151 -21.17 -13.04 -9.97
C MET A 151 -20.11 -12.27 -9.19
N ILE A 152 -19.01 -11.88 -9.86
CA ILE A 152 -17.95 -11.08 -9.23
C ILE A 152 -18.50 -9.74 -8.74
N TRP A 153 -19.34 -9.07 -9.54
CA TRP A 153 -19.96 -7.81 -9.16
C TRP A 153 -20.86 -7.96 -7.92
N ASN A 154 -21.71 -8.98 -7.87
CA ASN A 154 -22.63 -9.22 -6.75
C ASN A 154 -21.89 -9.53 -5.45
N VAL A 155 -20.83 -10.35 -5.51
CA VAL A 155 -19.98 -10.62 -4.34
C VAL A 155 -19.29 -9.34 -3.87
N ASN A 156 -18.64 -8.60 -4.78
CA ASN A 156 -17.98 -7.34 -4.42
C ASN A 156 -18.97 -6.31 -3.87
N ARG A 157 -20.16 -6.21 -4.46
CA ARG A 157 -21.21 -5.31 -4.00
C ARG A 157 -21.71 -5.69 -2.61
N ALA A 158 -21.85 -7.00 -2.33
CA ALA A 158 -22.24 -7.51 -1.03
C ALA A 158 -21.16 -7.33 0.05
N LEU A 159 -19.88 -7.21 -0.33
CA LEU A 159 -18.78 -6.81 0.56
C LEU A 159 -18.81 -5.31 0.83
N THR A 160 -19.01 -4.49 -0.20
CA THR A 160 -19.14 -3.02 -0.07
C THR A 160 -20.46 -2.63 0.61
N GLY A 161 -20.54 -1.41 1.14
CA GLY A 161 -21.69 -0.92 1.91
C GLY A 161 -21.81 -1.54 3.31
N ASN A 162 -20.84 -2.35 3.74
CA ASN A 162 -20.76 -2.85 5.11
C ASN A 162 -19.91 -1.96 5.99
N LYS A 163 -20.19 -2.08 7.29
CA LYS A 163 -19.50 -1.40 8.37
C LYS A 163 -18.89 -2.44 9.28
N LEU A 164 -17.62 -2.26 9.62
CA LEU A 164 -16.95 -3.01 10.66
C LEU A 164 -16.65 -2.05 11.81
N ALA A 165 -16.82 -2.52 13.04
CA ALA A 165 -16.41 -1.76 14.22
C ALA A 165 -14.93 -2.07 14.49
N MET A 166 -14.13 -1.04 14.67
CA MET A 166 -12.70 -1.13 14.90
C MET A 166 -12.32 -0.39 16.18
N LYS A 167 -11.40 -0.98 16.94
CA LYS A 167 -10.72 -0.29 18.04
C LYS A 167 -9.24 -0.17 17.74
N MET A 168 -8.70 1.03 17.90
CA MET A 168 -7.30 1.32 17.64
C MET A 168 -6.74 2.20 18.76
N ASP A 169 -5.52 1.92 19.22
CA ASP A 169 -4.88 2.83 20.16
C ASP A 169 -4.23 4.05 19.46
N ASN A 170 -3.82 5.04 20.24
CA ASN A 170 -3.13 6.23 19.74
C ASN A 170 -1.72 5.98 19.17
N LYS A 171 -1.24 4.74 19.17
CA LYS A 171 0.01 4.33 18.52
C LYS A 171 -0.26 3.60 17.21
N GLY A 172 -1.52 3.41 16.83
CA GLY A 172 -1.92 2.73 15.60
C GLY A 172 -2.05 1.21 15.73
N ASN A 173 -1.95 0.65 16.94
CA ASN A 173 -2.17 -0.79 17.12
C ASN A 173 -3.67 -1.07 17.03
N VAL A 174 -4.07 -1.92 16.10
CA VAL A 174 -5.46 -2.36 15.97
C VAL A 174 -5.80 -3.39 17.05
N LEU A 175 -6.61 -3.00 18.02
CA LEU A 175 -6.97 -3.81 19.18
C LEU A 175 -8.06 -4.83 18.84
N SER A 176 -9.07 -4.44 18.07
CA SER A 176 -10.15 -5.33 17.62
C SER A 176 -10.79 -4.87 16.33
N ILE A 177 -11.29 -5.81 15.53
CA ILE A 177 -12.23 -5.54 14.44
C ILE A 177 -13.39 -6.54 14.56
N THR A 178 -14.63 -6.06 14.51
CA THR A 178 -15.84 -6.89 14.64
C THR A 178 -16.90 -6.50 13.61
N GLY A 179 -17.96 -7.31 13.49
CA GLY A 179 -19.06 -7.08 12.54
C GLY A 179 -19.00 -7.93 11.26
N PHE A 180 -18.11 -8.91 11.20
CA PHE A 180 -17.91 -9.75 10.01
C PHE A 180 -19.12 -10.65 9.67
N ASP A 181 -19.87 -11.12 10.66
CA ASP A 181 -20.99 -12.05 10.42
C ASP A 181 -22.06 -11.47 9.51
N ALA A 182 -22.38 -10.17 9.66
CA ALA A 182 -23.31 -9.49 8.78
C ALA A 182 -22.80 -9.45 7.33
N VAL A 183 -21.48 -9.29 7.14
CA VAL A 183 -20.83 -9.33 5.82
C VAL A 183 -20.94 -10.73 5.22
N TYR A 184 -20.59 -11.77 5.99
CA TYR A 184 -20.65 -13.15 5.52
C TYR A 184 -22.08 -13.56 5.15
N THR A 185 -23.08 -13.16 5.93
CA THR A 185 -24.48 -13.40 5.62
C THR A 185 -24.91 -12.70 4.34
N LYS A 186 -24.52 -11.43 4.13
CA LYS A 186 -24.82 -10.71 2.88
C LYS A 186 -24.19 -11.38 1.66
N VAL A 187 -22.92 -11.78 1.76
CA VAL A 187 -22.25 -12.49 0.65
C VAL A 187 -22.90 -13.84 0.40
N SER A 188 -23.19 -14.62 1.45
CA SER A 188 -23.92 -15.89 1.33
C SER A 188 -25.26 -15.71 0.61
N ASN A 189 -26.02 -14.66 0.94
CA ASN A 189 -27.29 -14.36 0.28
C ASN A 189 -27.10 -13.95 -1.18
N ALA A 190 -26.10 -13.10 -1.48
CA ALA A 190 -25.80 -12.66 -2.84
C ALA A 190 -25.32 -13.81 -3.74
N VAL A 191 -24.51 -14.72 -3.21
CA VAL A 191 -24.04 -15.91 -3.93
C VAL A 191 -25.17 -16.92 -4.11
N GLY A 192 -26.07 -17.06 -3.13
CA GLY A 192 -27.20 -17.99 -3.19
C GLY A 192 -28.25 -17.67 -4.27
N THR A 193 -28.22 -16.48 -4.87
CA THR A 193 -29.06 -16.16 -6.05
C THR A 193 -28.47 -16.68 -7.36
N ILE A 194 -27.20 -17.13 -7.34
CA ILE A 194 -26.42 -17.54 -8.52
C ILE A 194 -26.04 -19.02 -8.41
N ILE A 195 -25.43 -19.40 -7.29
CA ILE A 195 -25.00 -20.77 -6.99
C ILE A 195 -26.14 -21.51 -6.28
N LYS A 196 -26.68 -22.53 -6.94
CA LYS A 196 -27.76 -23.36 -6.40
C LYS A 196 -27.25 -24.50 -5.52
N ASP A 197 -26.03 -24.98 -5.76
CA ASP A 197 -25.42 -26.04 -4.97
C ASP A 197 -25.00 -25.53 -3.58
N ALA A 198 -25.38 -26.27 -2.54
CA ALA A 198 -25.15 -25.85 -1.16
C ALA A 198 -23.68 -25.97 -0.75
N ASN A 199 -22.95 -26.96 -1.27
CA ASN A 199 -21.54 -27.19 -0.93
C ASN A 199 -20.64 -26.14 -1.59
N GLU A 200 -20.91 -25.81 -2.85
CA GLU A 200 -20.21 -24.76 -3.57
C GLU A 200 -20.43 -23.39 -2.92
N LYS A 201 -21.68 -23.08 -2.54
CA LYS A 201 -22.02 -21.88 -1.77
C LYS A 201 -21.25 -21.82 -0.45
N ALA A 202 -21.21 -22.93 0.30
CA ALA A 202 -20.48 -23.00 1.56
C ALA A 202 -18.97 -22.79 1.39
N SER A 203 -18.38 -23.34 0.31
CA SER A 203 -16.97 -23.17 -0.03
C SER A 203 -16.59 -21.71 -0.31
N VAL A 204 -17.44 -20.97 -1.04
CA VAL A 204 -17.23 -19.54 -1.29
C VAL A 204 -17.23 -18.75 0.02
N VAL A 205 -18.18 -19.01 0.91
CA VAL A 205 -18.24 -18.34 2.22
C VAL A 205 -17.06 -18.72 3.11
N ALA A 206 -16.62 -19.98 3.09
CA ALA A 206 -15.45 -20.43 3.84
C ALA A 206 -14.17 -19.72 3.36
N SER A 207 -13.97 -19.65 2.04
CA SER A 207 -12.83 -18.94 1.43
C SER A 207 -12.84 -17.44 1.77
N LEU A 208 -14.02 -16.83 1.82
CA LEU A 208 -14.17 -15.46 2.29
C LEU A 208 -13.78 -15.32 3.77
N LYS A 209 -14.21 -16.23 4.64
CA LYS A 209 -13.84 -16.20 6.07
C LYS A 209 -12.33 -16.32 6.29
N GLU A 210 -11.65 -17.11 5.46
CA GLU A 210 -10.20 -17.28 5.54
C GLU A 210 -9.44 -16.01 5.10
N SER A 211 -9.92 -15.34 4.05
CA SER A 211 -9.26 -14.17 3.46
C SER A 211 -9.71 -12.82 4.03
N PHE A 212 -10.92 -12.74 4.58
CA PHE A 212 -11.53 -11.52 5.11
C PHE A 212 -12.00 -11.74 6.54
N ASN A 213 -11.07 -11.61 7.48
CA ASN A 213 -11.32 -11.73 8.91
C ASN A 213 -10.48 -10.71 9.70
N GLU A 214 -10.71 -10.69 11.02
CA GLU A 214 -10.05 -9.77 11.94
C GLU A 214 -8.52 -9.86 11.86
N LYS A 215 -7.95 -11.08 11.85
CA LYS A 215 -6.50 -11.26 11.82
C LYS A 215 -5.90 -10.67 10.55
N VAL A 216 -6.47 -10.98 9.39
CA VAL A 216 -5.98 -10.48 8.10
C VAL A 216 -6.05 -8.96 8.03
N LEU A 217 -7.18 -8.35 8.43
CA LEU A 217 -7.33 -6.89 8.41
C LEU A 217 -6.42 -6.20 9.43
N LYS A 218 -6.26 -6.76 10.64
CA LYS A 218 -5.30 -6.26 11.63
C LYS A 218 -3.88 -6.25 11.08
N ASP A 219 -3.44 -7.37 10.50
CA ASP A 219 -2.11 -7.49 9.91
C ASP A 219 -1.93 -6.47 8.77
N GLN A 220 -2.93 -6.30 7.90
CA GLN A 220 -2.89 -5.31 6.83
C GLN A 220 -2.82 -3.87 7.36
N PHE A 221 -3.65 -3.48 8.32
CA PHE A 221 -3.65 -2.12 8.84
C PHE A 221 -2.38 -1.81 9.65
N ASN A 222 -1.91 -2.73 10.48
CA ASN A 222 -0.65 -2.53 11.22
C ASN A 222 0.54 -2.29 10.26
N LYS A 223 0.60 -3.02 9.13
CA LYS A 223 1.65 -2.84 8.12
C LYS A 223 1.60 -1.52 7.36
N ASN A 224 0.41 -0.92 7.24
CA ASN A 224 0.22 0.31 6.44
C ASN A 224 0.13 1.59 7.29
N LEU A 225 -0.33 1.49 8.53
CA LEU A 225 -0.56 2.65 9.39
C LEU A 225 0.66 3.02 10.25
N THR A 226 1.47 2.05 10.68
CA THR A 226 2.63 2.29 11.57
C THR A 226 3.94 1.88 10.89
N ILE A 227 4.65 2.87 10.35
CA ILE A 227 5.92 2.63 9.61
C ILE A 227 7.15 3.09 10.41
N LEU A 228 7.00 4.15 11.19
CA LEU A 228 8.07 4.67 12.03
C LEU A 228 8.37 3.71 13.20
N PRO A 229 9.65 3.40 13.50
CA PRO A 229 10.02 2.55 14.62
C PRO A 229 9.49 3.08 15.95
N LYS A 230 9.09 2.18 16.86
CA LYS A 230 8.59 2.55 18.21
C LYS A 230 9.59 3.38 19.02
N LYS A 231 10.89 3.14 18.83
CA LYS A 231 11.98 3.90 19.46
C LYS A 231 12.19 5.30 18.85
N GLY A 232 11.52 5.61 17.75
CA GLY A 232 11.73 6.80 16.93
C GLY A 232 12.98 6.72 16.06
N VAL A 233 13.14 7.70 15.19
CA VAL A 233 14.26 7.84 14.23
C VAL A 233 14.59 9.31 14.00
N LYS A 234 15.83 9.61 13.62
CA LYS A 234 16.19 10.96 13.16
C LYS A 234 15.82 11.16 11.70
N VAL A 235 15.62 12.40 11.28
CA VAL A 235 15.56 12.73 9.85
C VAL A 235 16.88 12.31 9.19
N GLY A 236 16.80 11.59 8.08
CA GLY A 236 17.92 10.98 7.37
C GLY A 236 18.36 9.60 7.90
N GLU A 237 17.89 9.19 9.08
CA GLU A 237 18.19 7.87 9.64
C GLU A 237 17.51 6.77 8.83
N LYS A 238 18.21 5.64 8.71
CA LYS A 238 17.72 4.45 8.03
C LYS A 238 17.39 3.37 9.04
N TRP A 239 16.29 2.66 8.80
CA TRP A 239 15.97 1.43 9.53
C TRP A 239 15.52 0.35 8.59
N THR A 240 15.67 -0.89 9.02
CA THR A 240 15.35 -2.07 8.22
C THR A 240 14.32 -2.91 8.95
N THR A 241 13.32 -3.39 8.22
CA THR A 241 12.42 -4.45 8.67
C THR A 241 12.58 -5.67 7.78
N SER A 242 12.25 -6.84 8.31
CA SER A 242 12.28 -8.08 7.55
C SER A 242 11.07 -8.93 7.91
N GLU A 243 10.41 -9.46 6.90
CA GLU A 243 9.20 -10.28 7.02
C GLU A 243 9.35 -11.55 6.20
N ASN A 244 8.76 -12.63 6.68
CA ASN A 244 8.72 -13.88 5.93
C ASN A 244 7.83 -13.70 4.69
N ALA A 245 8.39 -13.97 3.52
CA ALA A 245 7.68 -13.94 2.24
C ALA A 245 6.92 -15.25 1.99
N ASP A 246 7.26 -16.30 2.74
CA ASP A 246 6.72 -17.63 2.59
C ASP A 246 6.39 -18.27 3.95
N PRO A 247 5.49 -19.27 4.02
CA PRO A 247 5.11 -19.91 5.28
C PRO A 247 6.26 -20.59 6.01
N SER A 248 7.32 -21.04 5.32
CA SER A 248 8.47 -21.69 5.97
C SER A 248 9.45 -20.69 6.58
N GLY A 249 9.37 -19.40 6.21
CA GLY A 249 10.28 -18.34 6.66
C GLY A 249 11.68 -18.40 6.05
N SER A 250 11.90 -19.25 5.04
CA SER A 250 13.17 -19.40 4.32
C SER A 250 13.45 -18.23 3.37
N VAL A 251 12.39 -17.58 2.90
CA VAL A 251 12.45 -16.39 2.07
C VAL A 251 11.97 -15.21 2.89
N LYS A 252 12.82 -14.18 2.99
CA LYS A 252 12.49 -12.95 3.70
C LYS A 252 12.50 -11.77 2.74
N VAL A 253 11.44 -10.98 2.76
CA VAL A 253 11.46 -9.63 2.19
C VAL A 253 12.19 -8.73 3.18
N THR A 254 13.15 -7.96 2.69
CA THR A 254 13.83 -6.93 3.49
C THR A 254 13.41 -5.55 2.99
N SER A 255 12.90 -4.71 3.87
CA SER A 255 12.51 -3.33 3.57
C SER A 255 13.43 -2.37 4.30
N ASN A 256 14.06 -1.46 3.56
CA ASN A 256 14.89 -0.39 4.10
C ASN A 256 14.13 0.91 3.98
N TYR A 257 13.93 1.59 5.10
CA TYR A 257 13.23 2.85 5.18
C TYR A 257 14.19 3.97 5.54
N VAL A 258 13.86 5.18 5.10
CA VAL A 258 14.58 6.41 5.47
C VAL A 258 13.56 7.50 5.71
N LEU A 259 13.63 8.18 6.86
CA LEU A 259 12.83 9.38 7.10
C LEU A 259 13.47 10.51 6.30
N LYS A 260 12.85 10.90 5.18
CA LYS A 260 13.43 11.85 4.22
C LYS A 260 13.29 13.28 4.68
N SER A 261 12.11 13.62 5.18
CA SER A 261 11.80 14.96 5.66
C SER A 261 10.68 14.92 6.69
N LEU A 262 10.72 15.91 7.57
CA LEU A 262 9.66 16.29 8.48
C LEU A 262 9.57 17.82 8.42
N GLY A 263 8.38 18.34 8.14
CA GLY A 263 8.03 19.75 8.06
C GLY A 263 6.87 20.00 7.07
N ASN A 264 6.27 21.19 7.17
CA ASN A 264 5.14 21.63 6.33
C ASN A 264 3.94 20.66 6.36
N GLY A 265 3.66 20.06 7.51
CA GLY A 265 2.51 19.18 7.69
C GLY A 265 2.68 17.81 7.07
N THR A 266 3.86 17.45 6.56
CA THR A 266 4.11 16.15 5.92
C THR A 266 5.40 15.48 6.36
N ALA A 267 5.27 14.29 6.94
CA ALA A 267 6.38 13.37 7.11
C ALA A 267 6.53 12.48 5.86
N GLU A 268 7.69 12.51 5.21
CA GLU A 268 7.97 11.70 4.02
C GLU A 268 9.00 10.62 4.33
N ILE A 269 8.67 9.37 4.00
CA ILE A 269 9.51 8.20 4.18
C ILE A 269 9.79 7.58 2.82
N ALA A 270 11.05 7.32 2.51
CA ALA A 270 11.42 6.50 1.35
C ALA A 270 11.53 5.03 1.77
N VAL A 271 11.10 4.13 0.89
CA VAL A 271 11.28 2.68 1.05
C VAL A 271 12.07 2.12 -0.12
N THR A 272 12.98 1.18 0.16
CA THR A 272 13.65 0.34 -0.84
C THR A 272 13.78 -1.09 -0.30
N GLY A 273 14.20 -2.04 -1.13
CA GLY A 273 14.58 -3.38 -0.68
C GLY A 273 14.01 -4.46 -1.57
N GLY A 274 13.69 -5.61 -0.97
CA GLY A 274 13.06 -6.74 -1.65
C GLY A 274 13.63 -8.09 -1.23
N ILE A 275 13.60 -9.05 -2.15
CA ILE A 275 14.16 -10.39 -2.00
C ILE A 275 15.33 -10.50 -2.98
N PRO A 276 16.58 -10.70 -2.52
CA PRO A 276 17.71 -10.87 -3.43
C PRO A 276 17.51 -12.11 -4.27
N LYS A 277 18.06 -12.13 -5.49
CA LYS A 277 17.97 -13.29 -6.38
C LYS A 277 18.45 -14.55 -5.67
N LYS A 278 17.55 -15.51 -5.50
CA LYS A 278 17.85 -16.86 -5.03
C LYS A 278 17.47 -17.88 -6.09
N THR A 279 18.15 -19.01 -6.11
CA THR A 279 17.82 -20.15 -6.96
C THR A 279 17.75 -21.39 -6.11
N GLU A 280 16.57 -22.00 -6.06
CA GLU A 280 16.36 -23.30 -5.42
C GLU A 280 16.36 -24.38 -6.50
N LYS A 281 16.97 -25.52 -6.19
CA LYS A 281 16.99 -26.69 -7.07
C LYS A 281 16.46 -27.90 -6.32
N LYS A 282 15.59 -28.66 -6.96
CA LYS A 282 15.07 -29.93 -6.46
C LYS A 282 15.26 -30.98 -7.55
N ALA A 283 15.99 -32.03 -7.24
CA ALA A 283 16.14 -33.19 -8.12
C ALA A 283 15.08 -34.24 -7.76
N GLN A 284 14.43 -34.79 -8.78
CA GLN A 284 13.53 -35.93 -8.68
C GLN A 284 13.92 -36.95 -9.77
N GLY A 285 14.77 -37.91 -9.39
CA GLY A 285 15.37 -38.83 -10.35
C GLY A 285 16.24 -38.09 -11.38
N PRO A 286 16.07 -38.32 -12.70
CA PRO A 286 16.86 -37.66 -13.74
C PRO A 286 16.42 -36.20 -13.99
N ILE A 287 15.28 -35.76 -13.44
CA ILE A 287 14.74 -34.42 -13.66
C ILE A 287 15.19 -33.48 -12.54
N THR A 288 15.75 -32.35 -12.92
CA THR A 288 16.05 -31.22 -12.03
C THR A 288 15.10 -30.08 -12.30
N HIS A 289 14.34 -29.71 -11.28
CA HIS A 289 13.54 -28.49 -11.24
C HIS A 289 14.34 -27.38 -10.56
N SER A 290 14.37 -26.20 -11.17
CA SER A 290 15.06 -25.03 -10.63
C SER A 290 14.13 -23.83 -10.65
N LEU A 291 13.99 -23.16 -9.52
CA LEU A 291 13.22 -21.94 -9.38
C LEU A 291 14.14 -20.80 -8.95
N SER A 292 14.28 -19.80 -9.80
CA SER A 292 14.94 -18.54 -9.46
C SER A 292 13.92 -17.43 -9.25
N SER A 293 14.04 -16.68 -8.15
CA SER A 293 13.16 -15.55 -7.84
C SER A 293 13.96 -14.36 -7.33
N GLU A 294 13.54 -13.17 -7.72
CA GLU A 294 14.05 -11.88 -7.26
C GLU A 294 12.88 -10.91 -7.13
N LEU A 295 12.89 -10.11 -6.07
CA LEU A 295 11.95 -9.01 -5.87
C LEU A 295 12.73 -7.75 -5.54
N VAL A 296 12.43 -6.65 -6.21
CA VAL A 296 12.97 -5.33 -5.89
C VAL A 296 11.82 -4.37 -5.68
N GLN A 297 11.83 -3.63 -4.59
CA GLN A 297 10.83 -2.61 -4.30
C GLN A 297 11.49 -1.25 -4.04
N ASN A 298 10.78 -0.18 -4.41
CA ASN A 298 11.14 1.19 -4.09
C ASN A 298 9.90 2.09 -4.07
N GLY A 299 9.89 3.14 -3.26
CA GLY A 299 8.75 4.03 -3.20
C GLY A 299 8.83 5.09 -2.12
N THR A 300 7.70 5.76 -1.93
CA THR A 300 7.52 6.81 -0.92
C THR A 300 6.21 6.63 -0.17
N ILE A 301 6.23 6.95 1.11
CA ILE A 301 5.06 6.98 2.01
C ILE A 301 5.02 8.37 2.64
N LYS A 302 3.83 8.96 2.68
CA LYS A 302 3.58 10.29 3.23
C LYS A 302 2.49 10.22 4.29
N PHE A 303 2.76 10.89 5.40
CA PHE A 303 1.81 11.04 6.50
C PHE A 303 1.54 12.51 6.76
N ASP A 304 0.31 12.81 7.14
CA ASP A 304 -0.04 14.11 7.71
C ASP A 304 0.56 14.20 9.12
N GLU A 305 1.35 15.25 9.37
CA GLU A 305 2.06 15.40 10.65
C GLU A 305 1.11 15.60 11.82
N ASN A 306 0.02 16.33 11.59
CA ASN A 306 -0.89 16.73 12.65
C ASN A 306 -1.69 15.54 13.19
N THR A 307 -2.17 14.69 12.31
CA THR A 307 -3.07 13.56 12.62
C THR A 307 -2.33 12.22 12.68
N GLY A 308 -1.19 12.09 12.01
CA GLY A 308 -0.44 10.84 11.86
C GLY A 308 -1.04 9.91 10.81
N TRP A 309 -2.09 10.33 10.11
CA TRP A 309 -2.78 9.54 9.10
C TRP A 309 -2.00 9.50 7.78
N ILE A 310 -2.07 8.37 7.09
CA ILE A 310 -1.43 8.21 5.77
C ILE A 310 -2.16 9.04 4.71
N THR A 311 -1.43 9.95 4.07
CA THR A 311 -1.98 10.83 3.02
C THR A 311 -1.66 10.33 1.63
N ASN A 312 -0.55 9.63 1.45
CA ASN A 312 -0.18 9.04 0.18
C ASN A 312 0.83 7.89 0.35
N GLN A 313 0.75 6.90 -0.50
CA GLN A 313 1.81 5.92 -0.73
C GLN A 313 1.93 5.65 -2.22
N ASN A 314 3.16 5.43 -2.69
CA ASN A 314 3.44 4.93 -4.02
C ASN A 314 4.69 4.04 -3.98
N ILE A 315 4.48 2.73 -4.10
CA ILE A 315 5.53 1.71 -4.07
C ILE A 315 5.49 0.94 -5.38
N ASN A 316 6.63 0.92 -6.07
CA ASN A 316 6.85 0.08 -7.23
C ASN A 316 7.57 -1.20 -6.79
N VAL A 317 7.08 -2.33 -7.23
CA VAL A 317 7.63 -3.66 -6.98
C VAL A 317 7.88 -4.32 -8.33
N LYS A 318 9.09 -4.82 -8.53
CA LYS A 318 9.45 -5.64 -9.68
C LYS A 318 9.81 -7.03 -9.19
N THR A 319 9.09 -8.03 -9.68
CA THR A 319 9.36 -9.43 -9.41
C THR A 319 9.82 -10.11 -10.69
N THR A 320 10.94 -10.82 -10.62
CA THR A 320 11.42 -11.68 -11.72
C THR A 320 11.48 -13.11 -11.22
N GLN A 321 10.85 -14.02 -11.95
CA GLN A 321 10.85 -15.45 -11.68
C GLN A 321 11.29 -16.20 -12.94
N ILE A 322 12.17 -17.18 -12.77
CA ILE A 322 12.59 -18.10 -13.84
C ILE A 322 12.43 -19.50 -13.29
N GLU A 323 11.60 -20.29 -13.96
CA GLU A 323 11.40 -21.70 -13.66
C GLU A 323 12.04 -22.52 -14.78
N THR A 324 12.91 -23.47 -14.43
CA THR A 324 13.66 -24.30 -15.36
C THR A 324 13.46 -25.77 -15.02
N ILE A 325 13.15 -26.57 -16.03
CA ILE A 325 13.11 -28.04 -15.94
C ILE A 325 14.21 -28.58 -16.84
N SER A 326 15.03 -29.50 -16.34
CA SER A 326 16.09 -30.17 -17.11
C SER A 326 16.17 -31.65 -16.80
N ASP A 327 16.45 -32.47 -17.82
CA ASP A 327 16.71 -33.91 -17.71
C ASP A 327 18.21 -34.26 -17.78
N GLY A 328 19.08 -33.24 -17.68
CA GLY A 328 20.54 -33.37 -17.85
C GLY A 328 21.03 -33.36 -19.30
N LYS A 329 20.14 -33.54 -20.30
CA LYS A 329 20.47 -33.46 -21.73
C LYS A 329 19.94 -32.18 -22.37
N GLN A 330 18.76 -31.75 -21.92
CA GLN A 330 18.04 -30.58 -22.41
C GLN A 330 17.44 -29.81 -21.23
N SER A 331 17.14 -28.54 -21.45
CA SER A 331 16.51 -27.67 -20.45
C SER A 331 15.48 -26.77 -21.11
N GLN A 332 14.35 -26.58 -20.44
CA GLN A 332 13.32 -25.62 -20.83
C GLN A 332 13.11 -24.64 -19.69
N SER A 333 12.95 -23.36 -20.00
CA SER A 333 12.74 -22.32 -18.99
C SER A 333 11.55 -21.45 -19.33
N MET A 334 10.73 -21.18 -18.33
CA MET A 334 9.68 -20.17 -18.38
C MET A 334 10.10 -18.98 -17.52
N LYS A 335 9.94 -17.77 -18.05
CA LYS A 335 10.25 -16.53 -17.31
C LYS A 335 8.96 -15.75 -17.07
N SER A 336 8.80 -15.24 -15.84
CA SER A 336 7.77 -14.27 -15.52
C SER A 336 8.41 -13.00 -14.96
N VAL A 337 7.98 -11.85 -15.46
CA VAL A 337 8.31 -10.54 -14.91
C VAL A 337 7.01 -9.84 -14.57
N SER A 338 6.86 -9.40 -13.32
CA SER A 338 5.74 -8.60 -12.85
C SER A 338 6.28 -7.23 -12.42
N ASN A 339 5.63 -6.17 -12.89
CA ASN A 339 5.85 -4.80 -12.42
C ASN A 339 4.55 -4.34 -11.78
N SER A 340 4.56 -4.26 -10.45
CA SER A 340 3.42 -3.80 -9.66
C SER A 340 3.64 -2.38 -9.14
N SER A 341 2.59 -1.58 -9.16
CA SER A 341 2.50 -0.30 -8.47
C SER A 341 1.43 -0.43 -7.39
N VAL A 342 1.79 -0.17 -6.14
CA VAL A 342 0.90 -0.21 -4.96
C VAL A 342 0.83 1.18 -4.39
N MET A 343 -0.37 1.75 -4.38
CA MET A 343 -0.63 3.11 -3.94
C MET A 343 -1.68 3.14 -2.84
N VAL A 344 -1.55 4.12 -1.94
CA VAL A 344 -2.58 4.48 -0.94
C VAL A 344 -2.89 5.95 -1.14
N ASN A 345 -4.17 6.30 -1.10
CA ASN A 345 -4.69 7.66 -1.31
C ASN A 345 -4.01 8.34 -2.51
N PRO A 346 -4.07 7.72 -3.72
CA PRO A 346 -3.47 8.33 -4.91
C PRO A 346 -4.12 9.69 -5.16
N SER A 347 -3.29 10.73 -5.33
CA SER A 347 -3.70 12.10 -5.59
C SER A 347 -4.23 12.25 -7.02
N ALA A 348 -5.44 11.74 -7.26
CA ALA A 348 -6.12 11.62 -8.56
C ALA A 348 -5.35 10.80 -9.62
N LYS A 349 -6.09 10.04 -10.42
CA LYS A 349 -5.60 9.41 -11.65
C LYS A 349 -5.88 10.32 -12.83
#